data_AF-A0A803TJE1-F1
#
_entry.id   AF-A0A803TJE1-F1
#
_cell.length_a   1.000
_cell.length_b   1.000
_cell.length_c   1.000
_cell.angle_alpha   90.00
_cell.angle_beta   90.00
_cell.angle_gamma   90.00
#
_symmetry.space_group_name_H-M   'P 1'
#
loop_
_entity.id
_entity.type
_entity.pdbx_description
1 polymer ?
#
loop_
_entity_poly.entity_id
_entity_poly.type
_entity_poly.pdbx_seq_one_letter_code
_entity_poly.pdbx_strand_id
1 'polypeptide(L)'
;MGSLEFVLGWFAKPIFIDGDYPQSMKSYLSSALPEFTEAEKKFIRGTADFFALSFGATLSFHLVDPDMIFQQQETLSLRQLLYWISHEYNRPPIFIVENSWFVSGITKTDGHSAFVLYSSAIRYDGVPVIGYTVWSLMDGFEWLRGYNIRRGLFYVDFESQDKKLILKSSGMFYQKLIADNGFPLKPEDQPAEGTFPCNFAWGITENFLQVSQMTPDPPVFLLFLEFLSLYCFKCFVLLCNALGTFGRAKILYKESMYPISTRDIFLNLLWKEDTMDNSESHFTSSTDRNI
;
A
#
# COMPACT_ATOMS: atom_id res chain seq x y z
N MET A 1 11.75 21.01 7.59
CA MET A 1 12.94 20.43 6.94
C MET A 1 12.63 18.96 6.71
N GLY A 2 12.34 18.57 5.47
CA GLY A 2 11.92 17.20 5.18
C GLY A 2 13.08 16.35 4.66
N SER A 3 13.27 15.14 5.19
CA SER A 3 14.27 14.18 4.69
C SER A 3 14.16 13.96 3.17
N LEU A 4 12.92 13.89 2.65
CA LEU A 4 12.65 13.76 1.21
C LEU A 4 13.18 14.95 0.38
N GLU A 5 13.25 16.16 0.93
CA GLU A 5 13.82 17.30 0.20
C GLU A 5 15.32 17.15 -0.02
N PHE A 6 16.05 16.55 0.93
CA PHE A 6 17.50 16.35 0.86
C PHE A 6 17.92 15.17 -0.02
N VAL A 7 17.02 14.20 -0.24
CA VAL A 7 17.29 13.02 -1.08
C VAL A 7 16.67 13.18 -2.47
N LEU A 8 15.34 13.39 -2.52
CA LEU A 8 14.60 13.45 -3.78
C LEU A 8 14.46 14.89 -4.28
N GLY A 9 14.10 15.82 -3.39
CA GLY A 9 13.90 17.22 -3.72
C GLY A 9 15.15 17.93 -4.26
N TRP A 10 16.34 17.49 -3.85
CA TRP A 10 17.63 17.99 -4.34
C TRP A 10 17.66 18.01 -5.88
N PHE A 11 17.23 16.93 -6.51
CA PHE A 11 17.20 16.82 -7.98
C PHE A 11 15.82 17.13 -8.55
N ALA A 12 14.75 16.70 -7.88
CA ALA A 12 13.40 16.77 -8.43
C ALA A 12 12.84 18.20 -8.45
N LYS A 13 13.07 19.02 -7.40
CA LYS A 13 12.48 20.37 -7.36
C LYS A 13 13.03 21.27 -8.48
N PRO A 14 14.36 21.36 -8.73
CA PRO A 14 14.88 22.13 -9.85
C PRO A 14 14.25 21.73 -11.19
N ILE A 15 14.05 20.43 -11.43
CA ILE A 15 13.53 19.92 -12.70
C ILE A 15 12.01 20.16 -12.82
N PHE A 16 11.22 19.86 -11.79
CA PHE A 16 9.76 19.78 -11.90
C PHE A 16 9.00 21.04 -11.42
N ILE A 17 9.64 21.94 -10.68
CA ILE A 17 8.97 23.11 -10.07
C ILE A 17 9.44 24.42 -10.70
N ASP A 18 10.61 24.91 -10.30
CA ASP A 18 11.03 26.29 -10.50
C ASP A 18 12.49 26.48 -10.91
N GLY A 19 13.26 25.40 -11.11
CA GLY A 19 14.66 25.51 -11.55
C GLY A 19 15.69 25.67 -10.43
N ASP A 20 15.26 25.78 -9.17
CA ASP A 20 16.14 26.07 -8.03
C ASP A 20 16.08 24.97 -6.96
N TYR A 21 17.11 24.90 -6.13
CA TYR A 21 17.17 23.95 -5.02
C TYR A 21 16.08 24.20 -3.96
N PRO A 22 15.69 23.18 -3.18
CA PRO A 22 14.79 23.35 -2.04
C PRO A 22 15.27 24.43 -1.08
N GLN A 23 14.34 25.27 -0.59
CA GLN A 23 14.68 26.37 0.30
C GLN A 23 15.30 25.87 1.60
N SER A 24 14.85 24.71 2.11
CA SER A 24 15.42 24.04 3.27
C SER A 24 16.89 23.68 3.08
N MET A 25 17.27 23.19 1.89
CA MET A 25 18.67 22.88 1.56
C MET A 25 19.52 24.14 1.47
N LYS A 26 19.03 25.19 0.79
CA LYS A 26 19.72 26.48 0.70
C LYS A 26 19.98 27.08 2.08
N SER A 27 19.00 27.04 2.97
CA SER A 27 19.14 27.54 4.34
C SER A 27 20.08 26.71 5.21
N TYR A 28 20.14 25.39 5.02
CA TYR A 28 20.97 24.50 5.83
C TYR A 28 22.43 24.44 5.37
N LEU A 29 22.66 24.30 4.06
CA LEU A 29 24.00 24.15 3.49
C LEU A 29 24.68 25.50 3.22
N SER A 30 23.90 26.57 3.04
CA SER A 30 24.39 27.93 2.82
C SER A 30 25.52 27.95 1.78
N SER A 31 26.73 28.34 2.16
CA SER A 31 27.89 28.47 1.26
C SER A 31 28.42 27.17 0.66
N ALA A 32 28.03 25.99 1.18
CA ALA A 32 28.44 24.71 0.62
C ALA A 32 27.62 24.30 -0.61
N LEU A 33 26.45 24.90 -0.82
CA LEU A 33 25.56 24.61 -1.95
C LEU A 33 25.80 25.64 -3.06
N PRO A 34 26.14 25.20 -4.29
CA PRO A 34 26.25 26.11 -5.43
C PRO A 34 24.91 26.83 -5.70
N GLU A 35 24.99 28.05 -6.21
CA GLU A 35 23.81 28.83 -6.60
C GLU A 35 23.58 28.73 -8.11
N PHE A 36 22.33 28.53 -8.52
CA PHE A 36 21.95 28.67 -9.93
C PHE A 36 21.71 30.14 -10.27
N THR A 37 22.23 30.55 -11.43
CA THR A 37 21.84 31.81 -12.05
C THR A 37 20.40 31.73 -12.57
N GLU A 38 19.74 32.87 -12.76
CA GLU A 38 18.36 32.90 -13.29
C GLU A 38 18.24 32.27 -14.69
N ALA A 39 19.30 32.36 -15.50
CA ALA A 39 19.35 31.70 -16.81
C ALA A 39 19.38 30.17 -16.68
N GLU A 40 20.17 29.64 -15.73
CA GLU A 40 20.25 28.20 -15.45
C GLU A 40 18.96 27.65 -14.86
N LYS A 41 18.33 28.37 -13.92
CA LYS A 41 17.02 27.97 -13.37
C LYS A 41 15.99 27.79 -14.48
N LYS A 42 15.92 28.76 -15.39
CA LYS A 42 15.02 28.69 -16.56
C LYS A 42 15.39 27.55 -17.51
N PHE A 43 16.68 27.24 -17.65
CA PHE A 43 17.15 26.17 -18.51
C PHE A 43 16.82 24.77 -17.95
N ILE A 44 16.88 24.59 -16.63
CA ILE A 44 16.66 23.30 -15.95
C ILE A 44 15.17 23.01 -15.72
N ARG A 45 14.36 24.05 -15.46
CA ARG A 45 12.93 23.87 -15.19
C ARG A 45 12.22 23.26 -16.40
N GLY A 46 11.55 22.13 -16.17
CA GLY A 46 10.75 21.44 -17.17
C GLY A 46 11.55 20.58 -18.15
N THR A 47 12.79 20.19 -17.81
CA THR A 47 13.64 19.35 -18.68
C THR A 47 13.34 17.85 -18.59
N ALA A 48 12.16 17.45 -18.12
CA ALA A 48 11.75 16.05 -18.04
C ALA A 48 10.27 15.90 -18.39
N ASP A 49 9.97 15.00 -19.33
CA ASP A 49 8.60 14.73 -19.80
C ASP A 49 7.77 13.91 -18.82
N PHE A 50 8.44 13.14 -17.95
CA PHE A 50 7.84 12.31 -16.91
C PHE A 50 8.79 12.15 -15.73
N PHE A 51 8.25 11.74 -14.58
CA PHE A 51 9.00 11.48 -13.36
C PHE A 51 9.51 10.05 -13.34
N ALA A 52 10.82 9.86 -13.56
CA ALA A 52 11.48 8.57 -13.45
C ALA A 52 11.83 8.25 -11.98
N LEU A 53 11.11 7.31 -11.36
CA LEU A 53 11.30 6.93 -9.97
C LEU A 53 12.10 5.62 -9.85
N SER A 54 13.26 5.68 -9.19
CA SER A 54 13.94 4.49 -8.65
C SER A 54 13.57 4.34 -7.18
N PHE A 55 13.01 3.18 -6.81
CA PHE A 55 12.65 2.86 -5.44
C PHE A 55 13.00 1.41 -5.13
N GLY A 56 14.02 1.17 -4.32
CA GLY A 56 14.44 -0.18 -3.96
C GLY A 56 15.64 -0.17 -3.03
N ALA A 57 16.21 -1.36 -2.83
CA ALA A 57 17.33 -1.57 -1.91
C ALA A 57 18.66 -0.88 -2.29
N THR A 58 18.70 -0.17 -3.42
CA THR A 58 19.84 0.64 -3.83
C THR A 58 20.08 1.78 -2.84
N LEU A 59 19.04 2.56 -2.51
CA LEU A 59 19.14 3.65 -1.53
C LEU A 59 18.59 3.23 -0.16
N SER A 60 17.45 2.54 -0.13
CA SER A 60 16.74 2.24 1.11
C SER A 60 17.57 1.41 2.10
N PHE A 61 17.67 1.86 3.35
CA PHE A 61 18.40 1.27 4.48
C PHE A 61 19.91 1.09 4.32
N HIS A 62 20.53 1.66 3.29
CA HIS A 62 21.91 1.33 2.98
C HIS A 62 22.79 2.49 2.52
N LEU A 63 22.32 3.31 1.57
CA LEU A 63 23.14 4.40 1.01
C LEU A 63 22.63 5.79 1.39
N VAL A 64 21.47 5.88 2.07
CA VAL A 64 21.01 7.16 2.63
C VAL A 64 21.88 7.49 3.83
N ASP A 65 22.48 8.69 3.80
CA ASP A 65 23.23 9.23 4.92
C ASP A 65 22.31 9.34 6.16
N PRO A 66 22.68 8.76 7.31
CA PRO A 66 21.88 8.84 8.54
C PRO A 66 21.51 10.26 8.94
N ASP A 67 22.37 11.24 8.68
CA ASP A 67 22.11 12.64 9.00
C ASP A 67 21.00 13.23 8.13
N MET A 68 20.81 12.72 6.90
CA MET A 68 19.72 13.10 6.00
C MET A 68 18.37 12.48 6.38
N ILE A 69 18.34 11.51 7.31
CA ILE A 69 17.11 10.93 7.86
C ILE A 69 16.51 11.86 8.92
N PHE A 70 17.30 12.77 9.51
CA PHE A 70 16.87 13.73 10.54
C PHE A 70 16.15 13.06 11.73
N GLN A 71 16.71 11.95 12.20
CA GLN A 71 16.18 11.12 13.31
C GLN A 71 14.75 10.61 13.08
N GLN A 72 14.28 10.60 11.83
CA GLN A 72 13.00 10.01 11.47
C GLN A 72 13.12 8.50 11.22
N GLN A 73 11.98 7.83 11.11
CA GLN A 73 11.95 6.43 10.74
C GLN A 73 11.87 6.29 9.22
N GLU A 74 12.78 5.50 8.65
CA GLU A 74 12.70 5.10 7.24
C GLU A 74 11.58 4.06 7.04
N THR A 75 10.82 4.19 5.94
CA THR A 75 9.72 3.27 5.60
C THR A 75 9.81 2.81 4.15
N LEU A 76 9.32 1.59 3.87
CA LEU A 76 9.25 1.02 2.52
C LEU A 76 7.92 1.31 1.80
N SER A 77 7.25 2.41 2.16
CA SER A 77 5.91 2.71 1.67
C SER A 77 5.94 3.39 0.30
N LEU A 78 6.03 2.60 -0.77
CA LEU A 78 5.98 3.14 -2.14
C LEU A 78 4.68 3.90 -2.40
N ARG A 79 3.54 3.46 -1.84
CA ARG A 79 2.25 4.17 -2.01
C ARG A 79 2.33 5.60 -1.47
N GLN A 80 2.84 5.78 -0.25
CA GLN A 80 2.98 7.11 0.36
C GLN A 80 3.99 7.98 -0.40
N LEU A 81 5.09 7.38 -0.87
CA LEU A 81 6.07 8.08 -1.69
C LEU A 81 5.46 8.56 -3.03
N LEU A 82 4.74 7.69 -3.74
CA LEU A 82 4.04 8.03 -4.97
C LEU A 82 3.00 9.13 -4.75
N TYR A 83 2.26 9.06 -3.65
CA TYR A 83 1.33 10.12 -3.26
C TYR A 83 2.05 11.45 -3.05
N TRP A 84 3.16 11.45 -2.30
CA TRP A 84 3.96 12.64 -2.02
C TRP A 84 4.51 13.26 -3.31
N ILE A 85 5.14 12.47 -4.18
CA ILE A 85 5.64 12.92 -5.50
C ILE A 85 4.51 13.56 -6.32
N SER A 86 3.35 12.91 -6.36
CA SER A 86 2.21 13.42 -7.10
C SER A 86 1.70 14.77 -6.57
N HIS A 87 1.76 15.00 -5.26
CA HIS A 87 1.30 16.26 -4.65
C HIS A 87 2.33 17.37 -4.78
N GLU A 88 3.60 17.08 -4.55
CA GLU A 88 4.67 18.07 -4.60
C GLU A 88 4.96 18.55 -6.03
N TYR A 89 4.94 17.64 -7.00
CA TYR A 89 5.44 17.92 -8.36
C TYR A 89 4.34 18.13 -9.41
N ASN A 90 3.16 18.57 -8.99
CA ASN A 90 2.02 18.88 -9.86
C ASN A 90 1.49 17.69 -10.67
N ARG A 91 1.42 16.50 -10.04
CA ARG A 91 0.89 15.25 -10.63
C ARG A 91 1.55 14.89 -11.98
N PRO A 92 2.89 14.77 -12.04
CA PRO A 92 3.56 14.41 -13.27
C PRO A 92 3.28 12.93 -13.59
N PRO A 93 3.28 12.50 -14.87
CA PRO A 93 3.30 11.07 -15.19
C PRO A 93 4.50 10.41 -14.51
N ILE A 94 4.30 9.31 -13.77
CA ILE A 94 5.36 8.63 -13.01
C ILE A 94 5.68 7.29 -13.65
N PHE A 95 6.94 7.09 -14.03
CA PHE A 95 7.44 5.80 -14.48
C PHE A 95 8.38 5.23 -13.41
N ILE A 96 8.04 4.07 -12.86
CA ILE A 96 8.90 3.38 -11.89
C ILE A 96 9.99 2.65 -12.67
N VAL A 97 11.18 3.25 -12.78
CA VAL A 97 12.29 2.73 -13.58
C VAL A 97 13.09 1.63 -12.88
N GLU A 98 12.94 1.51 -11.57
CA GLU A 98 13.58 0.47 -10.76
C GLU A 98 12.71 0.20 -9.53
N ASN A 99 12.25 -1.04 -9.37
CA ASN A 99 11.74 -1.52 -8.09
C ASN A 99 12.13 -2.96 -7.81
N SER A 100 12.71 -3.20 -6.64
CA SER A 100 13.18 -4.52 -6.23
C SER A 100 13.60 -4.61 -4.77
N TRP A 101 13.78 -5.85 -4.33
CA TRP A 101 14.52 -6.20 -3.12
C TRP A 101 15.68 -7.15 -3.42
N PHE A 102 16.43 -7.59 -2.40
CA PHE A 102 17.62 -8.42 -2.56
C PHE A 102 17.67 -9.60 -1.57
N VAL A 103 18.26 -10.72 -2.01
CA VAL A 103 18.34 -12.00 -1.27
C VAL A 103 19.82 -12.22 -1.06
N SER A 104 20.13 -13.06 -0.08
CA SER A 104 21.49 -13.58 0.06
C SER A 104 21.99 -14.21 -1.25
N GLY A 105 23.27 -14.00 -1.56
CA GLY A 105 23.93 -14.48 -2.78
C GLY A 105 24.00 -16.01 -2.91
N ILE A 106 23.70 -16.75 -1.84
CA ILE A 106 23.56 -18.23 -1.89
C ILE A 106 22.20 -18.68 -2.45
N THR A 107 21.23 -17.78 -2.55
CA THR A 107 19.86 -18.12 -2.95
C THR A 107 19.78 -18.33 -4.46
N LYS A 108 19.31 -19.51 -4.88
CA LYS A 108 19.23 -19.90 -6.30
C LYS A 108 17.81 -19.87 -6.85
N THR A 109 16.86 -20.45 -6.13
CA THR A 109 15.49 -20.71 -6.60
C THR A 109 14.49 -19.66 -6.15
N ASP A 110 14.67 -19.16 -4.92
CA ASP A 110 13.74 -18.24 -4.31
C ASP A 110 14.09 -16.81 -4.73
N GLY A 111 13.14 -16.16 -5.38
CA GLY A 111 13.24 -14.75 -5.73
C GLY A 111 12.70 -13.83 -4.65
N HIS A 112 12.82 -12.53 -4.90
CA HIS A 112 12.16 -11.51 -4.08
C HIS A 112 10.68 -11.46 -4.35
N SER A 113 9.90 -11.50 -3.27
CA SER A 113 8.46 -11.30 -3.30
C SER A 113 8.04 -9.84 -3.13
N ALA A 114 8.99 -8.93 -2.89
CA ALA A 114 8.73 -7.51 -2.70
C ALA A 114 8.48 -6.78 -4.03
N PHE A 115 7.48 -7.25 -4.78
CA PHE A 115 6.79 -6.45 -5.78
C PHE A 115 5.92 -5.46 -5.01
N VAL A 116 6.40 -4.23 -4.84
CA VAL A 116 5.66 -3.26 -4.03
C VAL A 116 4.44 -2.80 -4.84
N LEU A 117 3.25 -3.09 -4.30
CA LEU A 117 1.96 -2.86 -4.94
C LEU A 117 1.66 -1.36 -5.13
N TYR A 118 2.10 -0.81 -6.26
CA TYR A 118 1.77 0.55 -6.70
C TYR A 118 0.31 0.69 -7.17
N SER A 119 -0.38 -0.43 -7.44
CA SER A 119 -1.77 -0.45 -7.91
C SER A 119 -2.74 0.24 -6.94
N SER A 120 -2.44 0.20 -5.64
CA SER A 120 -3.19 0.93 -4.61
C SER A 120 -3.09 2.44 -4.78
N ALA A 121 -1.92 2.97 -5.13
CA ALA A 121 -1.70 4.40 -5.38
C ALA A 121 -2.45 4.88 -6.63
N ILE A 122 -2.50 4.05 -7.68
CA ILE A 122 -3.30 4.35 -8.88
C ILE A 122 -4.80 4.37 -8.51
N ARG A 123 -5.28 3.28 -7.88
CA ARG A 123 -6.72 3.05 -7.70
C ARG A 123 -7.36 3.94 -6.65
N TYR A 124 -6.68 4.19 -5.54
CA TYR A 124 -7.25 4.90 -4.40
C TYR A 124 -6.75 6.34 -4.28
N ASP A 125 -5.55 6.63 -4.75
CA ASP A 125 -4.94 7.95 -4.59
C ASP A 125 -4.89 8.74 -5.92
N GLY A 126 -5.26 8.11 -7.04
CA GLY A 126 -5.28 8.73 -8.36
C GLY A 126 -3.90 9.14 -8.87
N VAL A 127 -2.83 8.49 -8.41
CA VAL A 127 -1.46 8.80 -8.87
C VAL A 127 -1.29 8.34 -10.31
N PRO A 128 -0.81 9.21 -11.23
CA PRO A 128 -0.65 8.88 -12.65
C PRO A 128 0.63 8.05 -12.91
N VAL A 129 0.65 6.81 -12.43
CA VAL A 129 1.73 5.86 -12.74
C VAL A 129 1.52 5.29 -14.15
N ILE A 130 2.51 5.47 -15.03
CA ILE A 130 2.45 5.10 -16.45
C ILE A 130 3.26 3.85 -16.81
N GLY A 131 4.09 3.34 -15.90
CA GLY A 131 4.91 2.17 -16.16
C GLY A 131 5.68 1.68 -14.94
N TYR A 132 6.14 0.44 -15.01
CA TYR A 132 6.86 -0.24 -13.94
C TYR A 132 7.93 -1.17 -14.50
N THR A 133 9.17 -1.00 -14.03
CA THR A 133 10.31 -1.85 -14.33
C THR A 133 10.73 -2.58 -13.07
N VAL A 134 10.58 -3.91 -13.09
CA VAL A 134 11.19 -4.78 -12.09
C VAL A 134 12.71 -4.72 -12.21
N TRP A 135 13.40 -4.68 -11.08
CA TRP A 135 14.84 -4.81 -11.05
C TRP A 135 15.25 -6.13 -10.33
N SER A 136 16.26 -6.86 -10.78
CA SER A 136 16.89 -6.82 -12.10
C SER A 136 16.36 -7.95 -12.98
N LEU A 137 16.67 -7.90 -14.28
CA LEU A 137 16.40 -9.04 -15.17
C LEU A 137 17.13 -10.29 -14.66
N MET A 138 18.43 -10.21 -14.44
CA MET A 138 19.27 -11.33 -14.02
C MET A 138 20.20 -10.94 -12.87
N ASP A 139 20.73 -11.94 -12.16
CA ASP A 139 21.75 -11.71 -11.15
C ASP A 139 23.03 -11.15 -11.77
N GLY A 140 23.64 -10.18 -11.09
CA GLY A 140 24.85 -9.52 -11.54
C GLY A 140 25.72 -9.04 -10.38
N PHE A 141 26.65 -8.14 -10.69
CA PHE A 141 27.49 -7.46 -9.71
C PHE A 141 26.72 -6.30 -9.06
N GLU A 142 26.55 -6.35 -7.74
CA GLU A 142 25.73 -5.39 -6.96
C GLU A 142 26.61 -4.36 -6.23
N TRP A 143 27.45 -3.67 -6.98
CA TRP A 143 28.26 -2.53 -6.52
C TRP A 143 29.10 -2.86 -5.28
N LEU A 144 29.00 -2.08 -4.20
CA LEU A 144 29.73 -2.27 -2.94
C LEU A 144 29.46 -3.64 -2.29
N ARG A 145 28.40 -4.35 -2.69
CA ARG A 145 28.06 -5.68 -2.17
C ARG A 145 28.63 -6.82 -2.99
N GLY A 146 29.25 -6.53 -4.13
CA GLY A 146 29.76 -7.54 -5.05
C GLY A 146 28.68 -8.57 -5.42
N TYR A 147 29.00 -9.84 -5.25
CA TYR A 147 28.10 -10.96 -5.54
C TYR A 147 27.42 -11.56 -4.30
N ASN A 148 27.52 -10.88 -3.14
CA ASN A 148 26.97 -11.37 -1.87
C ASN A 148 25.44 -11.24 -1.78
N ILE A 149 24.84 -10.51 -2.72
CA ILE A 149 23.39 -10.40 -2.85
C ILE A 149 22.95 -10.65 -4.29
N ARG A 150 21.67 -10.99 -4.46
CA ARG A 150 21.05 -11.25 -5.75
C ARG A 150 19.71 -10.52 -5.85
N ARG A 151 19.45 -9.88 -6.99
CA ARG A 151 18.21 -9.12 -7.29
C ARG A 151 17.51 -9.59 -8.57
N GLY A 152 18.13 -10.51 -9.32
CA GLY A 152 17.63 -10.94 -10.62
C GLY A 152 16.38 -11.81 -10.52
N LEU A 153 15.48 -11.65 -11.49
CA LEU A 153 14.42 -12.63 -11.80
C LEU A 153 15.00 -13.95 -12.35
N PHE A 154 16.16 -13.89 -12.99
CA PHE A 154 16.93 -15.04 -13.43
C PHE A 154 18.17 -15.23 -12.56
N TYR A 155 18.35 -16.46 -12.09
CA TYR A 155 19.57 -16.91 -11.44
C TYR A 155 20.68 -17.09 -12.48
N VAL A 156 21.89 -16.67 -12.09
CA VAL A 156 23.12 -16.86 -12.86
C VAL A 156 24.17 -17.51 -11.96
N ASP A 157 24.70 -18.64 -12.39
CA ASP A 157 25.86 -19.27 -11.76
C ASP A 157 27.16 -18.60 -12.26
N PHE A 158 27.75 -17.77 -11.40
CA PHE A 158 28.97 -17.02 -11.69
C PHE A 158 30.23 -17.89 -11.76
N GLU A 159 30.18 -19.16 -11.38
CA GLU A 159 31.30 -20.10 -11.53
C GLU A 159 31.19 -20.91 -12.82
N SER A 160 29.96 -21.16 -13.30
CA SER A 160 29.74 -21.89 -14.57
C SER A 160 30.28 -21.14 -15.80
N GLN A 161 30.87 -21.83 -16.77
CA GLN A 161 31.32 -21.19 -18.02
C GLN A 161 30.12 -20.70 -18.87
N ASP A 162 28.99 -21.41 -18.81
CA ASP A 162 27.83 -21.18 -19.68
C ASP A 162 26.95 -20.00 -19.25
N LYS A 163 27.00 -19.57 -17.97
CA LYS A 163 26.19 -18.46 -17.42
C LYS A 163 24.69 -18.55 -17.76
N LYS A 164 24.13 -19.77 -17.73
CA LYS A 164 22.73 -20.00 -18.10
C LYS A 164 21.79 -19.21 -17.19
N LEU A 165 20.78 -18.59 -17.82
CA LEU A 165 19.70 -17.90 -17.10
C LEU A 165 18.67 -18.93 -16.63
N ILE A 166 18.57 -19.11 -15.32
CA ILE A 166 17.60 -20.03 -14.71
C ILE A 166 16.49 -19.20 -14.07
N LEU A 167 15.25 -19.37 -14.54
CA LEU A 167 14.11 -18.59 -14.06
C LEU A 167 13.81 -18.89 -12.58
N LYS A 168 13.72 -17.84 -11.75
CA LYS A 168 13.35 -17.96 -10.33
C LYS A 168 11.84 -17.93 -10.12
N SER A 169 11.40 -18.22 -8.90
CA SER A 169 10.00 -18.09 -8.48
C SER A 169 9.43 -16.69 -8.71
N SER A 170 10.21 -15.64 -8.45
CA SER A 170 9.80 -14.25 -8.73
C SER A 170 9.61 -13.97 -10.22
N GLY A 171 10.43 -14.58 -11.08
CA GLY A 171 10.30 -14.46 -12.52
C GLY A 171 9.04 -15.13 -13.05
N MET A 172 8.71 -16.33 -12.55
CA MET A 172 7.44 -17.00 -12.87
C MET A 172 6.23 -16.19 -12.39
N PHE A 173 6.30 -15.64 -11.18
CA PHE A 173 5.25 -14.75 -10.67
C PHE A 173 5.07 -13.51 -11.54
N TYR A 174 6.16 -12.83 -11.90
CA TYR A 174 6.11 -11.61 -12.71
C TYR A 174 5.59 -11.88 -14.12
N GLN A 175 5.95 -13.03 -14.71
CA GLN A 175 5.40 -13.47 -16.00
C GLN A 175 3.87 -13.60 -15.94
N LYS A 176 3.34 -14.24 -14.89
CA LYS A 176 1.89 -14.37 -14.70
C LYS A 176 1.22 -13.02 -14.44
N LEU A 177 1.84 -12.17 -13.63
CA LEU A 177 1.34 -10.83 -13.33
C LEU A 177 1.18 -9.99 -14.60
N ILE A 178 2.16 -10.06 -15.51
CA ILE A 178 2.09 -9.37 -16.81
C ILE A 178 0.99 -9.97 -17.68
N ALA A 179 0.91 -11.30 -17.77
CA ALA A 179 -0.10 -11.99 -18.58
C ALA A 179 -1.54 -11.64 -18.14
N ASP A 180 -1.75 -11.52 -16.83
CA ASP A 180 -3.04 -11.21 -16.22
C ASP A 180 -3.29 -9.68 -16.10
N ASN A 181 -2.31 -8.85 -16.47
CA ASN A 181 -2.31 -7.39 -16.27
C ASN A 181 -2.70 -6.98 -14.84
N GLY A 182 -2.15 -7.68 -13.84
CA GLY A 182 -2.45 -7.46 -12.43
C GLY A 182 -2.99 -8.70 -11.72
N PHE A 183 -3.89 -8.47 -10.78
CA PHE A 183 -4.44 -9.51 -9.89
C PHE A 183 -5.94 -9.68 -10.13
N PRO A 184 -6.35 -10.47 -11.14
CA PRO A 184 -7.75 -10.75 -11.38
C PRO A 184 -8.34 -11.57 -10.22
N LEU A 185 -9.63 -11.34 -9.94
CA LEU A 185 -10.39 -12.14 -8.98
C LEU A 185 -10.42 -13.60 -9.45
N LYS A 186 -9.96 -14.51 -8.59
CA LYS A 186 -10.01 -15.94 -8.89
C LYS A 186 -11.35 -16.54 -8.43
N PRO A 187 -11.80 -17.65 -9.03
CA PRO A 187 -13.04 -18.31 -8.63
C PRO A 187 -13.10 -18.65 -7.14
N GLU A 188 -11.97 -19.05 -6.54
CA GLU A 188 -11.86 -19.35 -5.11
C GLU A 188 -12.12 -18.15 -4.19
N ASP A 189 -11.93 -16.93 -4.69
CA ASP A 189 -12.10 -15.69 -3.93
C ASP A 189 -13.48 -15.05 -4.16
N GLN A 190 -14.35 -15.69 -4.95
CA GLN A 190 -15.69 -15.17 -5.21
C GLN A 190 -16.61 -15.41 -4.00
N PRO A 191 -17.52 -14.46 -3.68
CA PRO A 191 -18.51 -14.67 -2.65
C PRO A 191 -19.35 -15.92 -2.94
N ALA A 192 -19.43 -16.82 -1.96
CA ALA A 192 -20.29 -17.99 -2.04
C ALA A 192 -21.73 -17.65 -1.59
N GLU A 193 -22.71 -18.19 -2.31
CA GLU A 193 -24.11 -18.14 -1.90
C GLU A 193 -24.52 -19.44 -1.22
N GLY A 194 -25.14 -19.35 -0.05
CA GLY A 194 -25.62 -20.53 0.68
C GLY A 194 -26.11 -20.21 2.08
N THR A 195 -26.72 -21.21 2.71
CA THR A 195 -27.13 -21.18 4.11
C THR A 195 -26.40 -22.27 4.87
N PHE A 196 -25.94 -21.96 6.08
CA PHE A 196 -25.44 -22.98 6.99
C PHE A 196 -26.60 -23.92 7.44
N PRO A 197 -26.31 -25.17 7.85
CA PRO A 197 -27.33 -26.09 8.37
C PRO A 197 -28.15 -25.48 9.52
N CYS A 198 -29.41 -25.91 9.69
CA CYS A 198 -30.31 -25.36 10.71
C CYS A 198 -29.78 -25.48 12.16
N ASN A 199 -28.86 -26.41 12.41
CA ASN A 199 -28.21 -26.65 13.69
C ASN A 199 -26.77 -26.08 13.75
N PHE A 200 -26.42 -25.14 12.87
CA PHE A 200 -25.11 -24.51 12.89
C PHE A 200 -24.93 -23.68 14.17
N ALA A 201 -23.90 -24.02 14.95
CA ALA A 201 -23.59 -23.32 16.18
C ALA A 201 -22.87 -22.01 15.89
N TRP A 202 -23.58 -20.90 16.05
CA TRP A 202 -22.99 -19.56 16.09
C TRP A 202 -22.56 -19.27 17.52
N GLY A 203 -21.35 -18.74 17.72
CA GLY A 203 -20.85 -18.47 19.06
C GLY A 203 -19.68 -17.50 19.09
N ILE A 204 -19.39 -17.05 20.31
CA ILE A 204 -18.20 -16.27 20.66
C ILE A 204 -17.31 -17.12 21.58
N THR A 205 -16.02 -16.84 21.59
CA THR A 205 -15.06 -17.44 22.53
C THR A 205 -14.62 -16.37 23.52
N GLU A 206 -14.54 -16.73 24.79
CA GLU A 206 -13.95 -15.91 25.85
C GLU A 206 -12.83 -16.72 26.49
N ASN A 207 -11.62 -16.17 26.47
CA ASN A 207 -10.44 -16.83 27.02
C ASN A 207 -10.28 -16.54 28.52
N PHE A 208 -10.84 -15.42 29.00
CA PHE A 208 -10.74 -15.00 30.38
C PHE A 208 -12.10 -14.58 30.91
N LEU A 209 -12.77 -15.52 31.57
CA LEU A 209 -13.99 -15.21 32.31
C LEU A 209 -13.60 -14.39 33.54
N GLN A 210 -14.11 -13.16 33.64
CA GLN A 210 -13.96 -12.36 34.84
C GLN A 210 -14.65 -13.09 36.01
N VAL A 211 -13.85 -13.61 36.94
CA VAL A 211 -14.36 -14.19 38.18
C VAL A 211 -14.72 -13.03 39.11
N SER A 212 -15.99 -12.60 39.11
CA SER A 212 -16.47 -11.67 40.13
C SER A 212 -16.61 -12.43 41.45
N GLN A 213 -15.73 -12.15 42.42
CA GLN A 213 -16.08 -12.38 43.81
C GLN A 213 -17.22 -11.41 44.15
N MET A 214 -18.36 -11.94 44.63
CA MET A 214 -19.56 -11.16 44.93
C MET A 214 -19.23 -9.95 45.84
N THR A 215 -19.22 -8.75 45.28
CA THR A 215 -19.51 -7.51 46.01
C THR A 215 -20.88 -6.98 45.53
N PRO A 216 -21.73 -6.46 46.43
CA PRO A 216 -23.15 -6.24 46.17
C PRO A 216 -23.43 -4.88 45.49
N ASP A 217 -22.75 -4.56 44.39
CA ASP A 217 -23.07 -3.38 43.60
C ASP A 217 -23.33 -3.77 42.12
N PRO A 218 -24.38 -3.22 41.47
CA PRO A 218 -24.79 -3.64 40.13
C PRO A 218 -23.77 -3.16 39.07
N PRO A 219 -23.20 -4.05 38.25
CA PRO A 219 -22.31 -3.63 37.17
C PRO A 219 -23.12 -3.06 36.00
N VAL A 220 -22.84 -1.80 35.67
CA VAL A 220 -23.14 -1.19 34.37
C VAL A 220 -22.14 -1.74 33.36
N PHE A 221 -22.58 -2.58 32.42
CA PHE A 221 -21.71 -3.08 31.35
C PHE A 221 -21.65 -2.08 30.19
N LEU A 222 -20.50 -1.43 30.00
CA LEU A 222 -20.12 -0.74 28.77
C LEU A 222 -19.32 -1.72 27.91
N LEU A 223 -19.91 -2.20 26.81
CA LEU A 223 -19.24 -3.07 25.84
C LEU A 223 -18.32 -2.24 24.94
N PHE A 224 -17.00 -2.37 25.14
CA PHE A 224 -15.98 -1.98 24.17
C PHE A 224 -15.53 -3.23 23.41
N LEU A 225 -15.72 -3.24 22.08
CA LEU A 225 -15.18 -4.27 21.19
C LEU A 225 -13.79 -3.84 20.72
N GLU A 226 -12.73 -4.41 21.29
CA GLU A 226 -11.39 -4.36 20.72
C GLU A 226 -11.04 -5.71 20.11
N PHE A 227 -10.83 -5.74 18.79
CA PHE A 227 -10.26 -6.89 18.09
C PHE A 227 -8.74 -6.72 17.98
N LEU A 228 -8.00 -7.44 18.81
CA LEU A 228 -6.56 -7.63 18.65
C LEU A 228 -6.30 -9.00 18.02
N SER A 229 -5.91 -9.00 16.74
CA SER A 229 -5.21 -10.12 16.14
C SER A 229 -4.02 -9.59 15.35
N LEU A 230 -2.82 -9.90 15.84
CA LEU A 230 -1.57 -9.68 15.14
C LEU A 230 -1.55 -10.57 13.88
N TYR A 231 -1.25 -9.92 12.75
CA TYR A 231 -1.08 -10.48 11.41
C TYR A 231 -2.38 -10.91 10.71
N CYS A 232 -2.79 -10.07 9.75
CA CYS A 232 -3.93 -10.19 8.83
C CYS A 232 -5.28 -9.65 9.35
N PHE A 233 -5.60 -8.40 9.00
CA PHE A 233 -6.92 -7.80 9.24
C PHE A 233 -7.96 -8.46 8.31
N LYS A 234 -8.65 -9.48 8.80
CA LYS A 234 -9.95 -9.93 8.26
C LYS A 234 -11.05 -9.32 9.14
N CYS A 235 -11.63 -8.20 8.72
CA CYS A 235 -12.80 -7.65 9.40
C CYS A 235 -14.07 -8.30 8.85
N PHE A 236 -14.83 -8.98 9.72
CA PHE A 236 -16.22 -9.35 9.45
C PHE A 236 -17.13 -8.29 10.06
N VAL A 237 -17.95 -7.64 9.24
CA VAL A 237 -19.02 -6.76 9.72
C VAL A 237 -20.34 -7.51 9.61
N LEU A 238 -20.93 -7.85 10.75
CA LEU A 238 -22.31 -8.36 10.85
C LEU A 238 -23.23 -7.17 11.12
N LEU A 239 -24.00 -6.76 10.12
CA LEU A 239 -25.09 -5.81 10.29
C LEU A 239 -26.34 -6.59 10.73
N CYS A 240 -26.76 -6.42 11.99
CA CYS A 240 -28.06 -6.85 12.46
C CYS A 240 -28.99 -5.63 12.48
N ASN A 241 -30.09 -5.68 11.72
CA ASN A 241 -31.14 -4.67 11.84
C ASN A 241 -31.78 -4.75 13.23
N ALA A 242 -31.93 -3.60 13.89
CA ALA A 242 -32.40 -3.43 15.27
C ALA A 242 -33.90 -3.74 15.49
N LEU A 243 -34.53 -4.53 14.62
CA LEU A 243 -35.94 -4.90 14.72
C LEU A 243 -36.13 -6.40 14.61
N GLY A 244 -35.64 -7.14 15.62
CA GLY A 244 -36.21 -8.41 16.13
C GLY A 244 -36.65 -9.52 15.17
N THR A 245 -36.26 -9.45 13.90
CA THR A 245 -36.62 -10.38 12.83
C THR A 245 -35.34 -10.74 12.11
N PHE A 246 -35.03 -12.04 12.06
CA PHE A 246 -33.86 -12.57 11.36
C PHE A 246 -34.01 -12.36 9.85
N GLY A 247 -33.70 -11.15 9.38
CA GLY A 247 -33.71 -10.75 7.98
C GLY A 247 -32.30 -10.50 7.47
N ARG A 248 -31.78 -11.46 6.69
CA ARG A 248 -30.58 -11.38 5.82
C ARG A 248 -29.35 -10.70 6.41
N ALA A 249 -28.42 -11.50 6.94
CA ALA A 249 -27.04 -11.06 7.10
C ALA A 249 -26.40 -10.88 5.71
N LYS A 250 -25.87 -9.70 5.42
CA LYS A 250 -25.08 -9.43 4.21
C LYS A 250 -23.62 -9.32 4.62
N ILE A 251 -22.80 -10.29 4.19
CA ILE A 251 -21.36 -10.27 4.45
C ILE A 251 -20.75 -9.26 3.46
N LEU A 252 -20.32 -8.10 3.96
CA LEU A 252 -19.50 -7.18 3.19
C LEU A 252 -18.04 -7.46 3.47
N TYR A 253 -17.36 -8.02 2.49
CA TYR A 253 -15.92 -8.25 2.52
C TYR A 253 -15.20 -7.00 2.00
N LYS A 254 -14.24 -6.48 2.76
CA LYS A 254 -13.29 -5.48 2.28
C LYS A 254 -11.88 -5.88 2.70
N GLU A 255 -11.07 -6.25 1.72
CA GLU A 255 -9.65 -6.47 1.91
C GLU A 255 -8.95 -5.11 2.13
N SER A 256 -8.26 -4.94 3.25
CA SER A 256 -7.35 -3.83 3.50
C SER A 256 -5.99 -4.36 3.91
N MET A 257 -4.96 -4.01 3.14
CA MET A 257 -3.59 -4.46 3.37
C MET A 257 -2.79 -3.54 4.33
N TYR A 258 -3.46 -2.57 4.97
CA TYR A 258 -2.89 -1.67 5.98
C TYR A 258 -3.81 -1.57 7.21
N PRO A 259 -3.26 -1.30 8.42
CA PRO A 259 -4.06 -1.07 9.61
C PRO A 259 -4.99 0.13 9.39
N ILE A 260 -6.29 -0.13 9.30
CA ILE A 260 -7.30 0.92 9.30
C ILE A 260 -7.49 1.31 10.77
N SER A 261 -7.33 2.59 11.08
CA SER A 261 -7.69 3.11 12.41
C SER A 261 -9.17 2.84 12.66
N THR A 262 -9.54 2.38 13.85
CA THR A 262 -10.93 2.15 14.27
C THR A 262 -11.82 3.38 14.03
N ARG A 263 -11.21 4.58 14.05
CA ARG A 263 -11.86 5.86 13.76
C ARG A 263 -12.28 6.02 12.29
N ASP A 264 -11.53 5.46 11.34
CA ASP A 264 -11.80 5.57 9.90
C ASP A 264 -12.89 4.59 9.42
N ILE A 265 -13.08 3.48 10.14
CA ILE A 265 -14.18 2.53 9.92
C ILE A 265 -15.50 3.19 10.34
N PHE A 266 -15.51 3.88 11.47
CA PHE A 266 -16.70 4.55 12.01
C PHE A 266 -17.16 5.73 11.15
N LEU A 267 -16.21 6.54 10.65
CA LEU A 267 -16.52 7.69 9.78
C LEU A 267 -17.08 7.28 8.40
N ASN A 268 -16.61 6.15 7.83
CA ASN A 268 -17.14 5.66 6.55
C ASN A 268 -18.50 4.95 6.66
N LEU A 269 -18.84 4.42 7.84
CA LEU A 269 -20.15 3.80 8.09
C LEU A 269 -21.23 4.86 8.30
N LEU A 270 -20.95 5.92 9.07
CA LEU A 270 -21.85 7.07 9.23
C LEU A 270 -22.13 7.77 7.90
N TRP A 271 -21.12 7.93 7.04
CA TRP A 271 -21.31 8.55 5.71
C TRP A 271 -22.19 7.73 4.77
N LYS A 272 -22.29 6.41 5.00
CA LYS A 272 -23.11 5.50 4.17
C LYS A 272 -24.57 5.42 4.64
N GLU A 273 -24.84 5.67 5.93
CA GLU A 273 -26.21 5.82 6.43
C GLU A 273 -26.82 7.16 5.97
N ASP A 274 -26.05 8.25 5.98
CA ASP A 274 -26.53 9.58 5.54
C ASP A 274 -26.86 9.68 4.04
N THR A 275 -26.48 8.67 3.23
CA THR A 275 -26.76 8.61 1.78
C THR A 275 -27.86 7.62 1.40
N MET A 276 -28.47 6.94 2.39
CA MET A 276 -29.61 6.04 2.19
C MET A 276 -30.84 6.48 2.99
N ASP A 277 -31.34 7.70 2.74
CA ASP A 277 -32.77 7.97 2.91
C ASP A 277 -33.18 9.18 2.06
N ASN A 278 -33.88 8.90 0.94
CA ASN A 278 -34.84 9.79 0.27
C ASN A 278 -35.38 9.10 -0.99
N SER A 279 -36.17 8.05 -0.77
CA SER A 279 -37.22 7.69 -1.72
C SER A 279 -38.41 7.13 -0.94
N GLU A 280 -39.19 8.04 -0.36
CA GLU A 280 -40.53 7.76 0.14
C GLU A 280 -41.38 7.21 -1.01
N SER A 281 -41.79 5.94 -0.92
CA SER A 281 -42.95 5.45 -1.67
C SER A 281 -44.15 5.42 -0.74
N HIS A 282 -45.01 6.43 -0.89
CA HIS A 282 -46.37 6.44 -0.36
C HIS A 282 -47.09 5.13 -0.70
N PHE A 283 -47.53 4.39 0.33
CA PHE A 283 -48.60 3.40 0.19
C PHE A 283 -49.83 3.95 0.91
N THR A 284 -50.74 4.51 0.12
CA THR A 284 -52.11 4.84 0.56
C THR A 284 -52.90 3.55 0.76
N SER A 285 -53.53 3.42 1.92
CA SER A 285 -54.56 2.44 2.19
C SER A 285 -55.81 2.72 1.35
N SER A 286 -56.34 1.70 0.69
CA SER A 286 -57.78 1.61 0.45
C SER A 286 -58.20 0.15 0.33
N THR A 287 -59.17 -0.18 1.15
CA THR A 287 -59.94 -1.40 1.23
C THR A 287 -60.96 -1.48 0.08
N ASP A 288 -61.43 -2.71 -0.16
CA ASP A 288 -62.71 -3.10 -0.77
C ASP A 288 -62.85 -3.35 -2.30
N ARG A 289 -63.01 -4.66 -2.59
CA ARG A 289 -64.16 -5.35 -3.21
C ARG A 289 -64.25 -5.64 -4.73
N ASN A 290 -64.64 -6.91 -4.96
CA ASN A 290 -65.33 -7.55 -6.12
C ASN A 290 -64.43 -7.82 -7.34
N ILE A 291 -64.38 -9.01 -7.95
CA ILE A 291 -65.33 -10.14 -8.15
C ILE A 291 -64.59 -11.47 -7.96
#